data_AF-A0A959GA04-F1
#
_entry.id   AF-A0A959GA04-F1
#
_cell.length_a   1.000
_cell.length_b   1.000
_cell.length_c   1.000
_cell.angle_alpha   90.00
_cell.angle_beta   90.00
_cell.angle_gamma   90.00
#
_symmetry.space_group_name_H-M   'P 1'
#
loop_
_entity.id
_entity.type
_entity.pdbx_description
1 polymer ?
#
loop_
_entity_poly.entity_id
_entity_poly.type
_entity_poly.pdbx_seq_one_letter_code
_entity_poly.pdbx_strand_id
1 'polypeptide(L)'
;MKAALFLAAIALAYTPLFAQPDTIIQNYHRASAPKATETHVQLTLRVLDLNNRGVPALELWLANEKQDKIWYGKTDDAGTAVFLLPRGQQFTVSAADEPAFESFRTVDAKFVQSRLAIGYSPKTYTEEVRNDTLFQRVAESQMPTRSRVLLWLTVVGFEGQPHEGELLYFNMQKSGQVFVAETDATGRAILMLPKGDSIVMSTRFEPEITRFFLPDDDRAGKLRLRYTTIGTKAILAREAERARQAAIRDSLYRLDRLRDSLAAERALAGEEDFLHMLSFGADPERVKERIASRAAKEKVLLEADEHYFEKAGQEVEAALYRKRAEWSNKVIVTDITGSMYPYMDQVLLWHALALVPGEQNRYIFFNDGDSTPESEKKPGAAGGIYITEEMNMDRLLETMNKAMTGGSGADSPENDLEALLEGVRLMGEIDELILIADNYSDVRDIELLNRLHAPVRIVLAGADYGVNEDYLEIAYSTGGSIHTLEEDIYELSHLADGEVVRIGAYRYRVNRGKFVQLTE
;
A
#
# COMPACT_ATOMS: atom_id res chain seq x y z
N MET A 1 -33.56 -29.62 -18.95
CA MET A 1 -33.29 -30.36 -17.69
C MET A 1 -32.56 -31.64 -18.02
N LYS A 2 -31.40 -31.93 -17.41
CA LYS A 2 -30.42 -33.02 -17.70
C LYS A 2 -29.15 -32.67 -18.50
N ALA A 3 -28.58 -31.48 -18.31
CA ALA A 3 -27.19 -31.19 -18.71
C ALA A 3 -26.39 -30.39 -17.65
N ALA A 4 -26.95 -30.18 -16.46
CA ALA A 4 -26.39 -29.30 -15.43
C ALA A 4 -25.89 -30.04 -14.16
N LEU A 5 -25.72 -31.37 -14.21
CA LEU A 5 -25.37 -32.16 -13.02
C LEU A 5 -23.95 -32.74 -13.00
N PHE A 6 -23.12 -32.52 -14.03
CA PHE A 6 -21.79 -33.15 -14.13
C PHE A 6 -20.60 -32.24 -13.80
N LEU A 7 -20.84 -30.95 -13.55
CA LEU A 7 -19.80 -29.96 -13.21
C LEU A 7 -19.80 -29.55 -11.73
N ALA A 8 -20.74 -30.04 -10.93
CA ALA A 8 -20.91 -29.66 -9.52
C ALA A 8 -20.28 -30.66 -8.51
N ALA A 9 -19.58 -31.70 -8.98
CA ALA A 9 -19.02 -32.75 -8.11
C ALA A 9 -17.51 -32.60 -7.81
N ILE A 10 -16.89 -31.46 -8.15
CA ILE A 10 -15.46 -31.20 -7.88
C ILE A 10 -15.24 -30.50 -6.53
N ALA A 11 -16.30 -30.04 -5.86
CA ALA A 11 -16.18 -29.41 -4.54
C ALA A 11 -17.33 -29.86 -3.64
N LEU A 12 -17.15 -30.98 -2.94
CA LEU A 12 -17.69 -31.30 -1.60
C LEU A 12 -17.65 -32.82 -1.40
N ALA A 13 -16.58 -33.29 -0.75
CA ALA A 13 -16.50 -34.42 0.18
C ALA A 13 -15.08 -35.01 0.10
N TYR A 14 -14.18 -34.49 0.93
CA TYR A 14 -12.98 -35.21 1.33
C TYR A 14 -13.43 -36.41 2.17
N THR A 15 -13.96 -37.44 1.50
CA THR A 15 -13.93 -38.79 2.04
C THR A 15 -12.51 -39.28 1.75
N PRO A 16 -11.73 -39.72 2.76
CA PRO A 16 -10.45 -40.35 2.46
C PRO A 16 -10.74 -41.52 1.52
N LEU A 17 -10.05 -41.57 0.38
CA LEU A 17 -10.19 -42.61 -0.67
C LEU A 17 -10.06 -44.06 -0.17
N PHE A 18 -9.76 -44.26 1.10
CA PHE A 18 -9.39 -45.51 1.75
C PHE A 18 -10.52 -46.48 2.08
N ALA A 19 -11.78 -46.20 1.72
CA ALA A 19 -12.87 -47.10 2.08
C ALA A 19 -14.06 -47.11 1.11
N GLN A 20 -13.84 -46.82 -0.18
CA GLN A 20 -14.89 -47.05 -1.16
C GLN A 20 -14.96 -48.56 -1.51
N PRO A 21 -16.15 -49.19 -1.46
CA PRO A 21 -16.32 -50.64 -1.69
C PRO A 21 -15.80 -51.12 -3.05
N ASP A 22 -15.52 -50.21 -3.98
CA ASP A 22 -15.04 -50.47 -5.35
C ASP A 22 -13.52 -50.30 -5.55
N THR A 23 -12.74 -50.35 -4.45
CA THR A 23 -11.28 -50.28 -4.49
C THR A 23 -10.63 -51.66 -4.73
N ILE A 24 -9.84 -51.78 -5.79
CA ILE A 24 -9.06 -52.97 -6.13
C ILE A 24 -7.61 -52.77 -5.66
N ILE A 25 -7.18 -53.55 -4.67
CA ILE A 25 -5.83 -53.49 -4.10
C ILE A 25 -4.85 -54.33 -4.94
N GLN A 26 -3.79 -53.70 -5.45
CA GLN A 26 -2.78 -54.30 -6.33
C GLN A 26 -1.34 -53.95 -5.86
N ASN A 27 -0.90 -54.53 -4.75
CA ASN A 27 0.47 -54.40 -4.25
C ASN A 27 1.39 -55.48 -4.83
N TYR A 28 1.50 -55.52 -6.16
CA TYR A 28 2.32 -56.53 -6.83
C TYR A 28 3.82 -56.20 -6.72
N HIS A 29 4.62 -57.17 -6.30
CA HIS A 29 6.08 -57.07 -6.41
C HIS A 29 6.52 -57.25 -7.87
N ARG A 30 7.51 -56.48 -8.33
CA ARG A 30 7.92 -56.44 -9.75
C ARG A 30 8.28 -57.81 -10.32
N ALA A 31 8.92 -58.67 -9.52
CA ALA A 31 9.33 -60.00 -9.93
C ALA A 31 8.18 -61.02 -10.04
N SER A 32 7.03 -60.75 -9.42
CA SER A 32 5.87 -61.64 -9.36
C SER A 32 4.59 -60.99 -9.90
N ALA A 33 4.73 -59.90 -10.66
CA ALA A 33 3.59 -59.17 -11.21
C ALA A 33 2.79 -60.03 -12.20
N PRO A 34 1.44 -59.94 -12.18
CA PRO A 34 0.59 -60.66 -13.11
C PRO A 34 0.84 -60.22 -14.55
N LYS A 35 0.79 -61.17 -15.48
CA LYS A 35 0.95 -60.90 -16.92
C LYS A 35 -0.27 -60.19 -17.49
N ALA A 36 -0.04 -59.37 -18.53
CA ALA A 36 -1.10 -58.78 -19.31
C ALA A 36 -2.04 -59.84 -19.93
N THR A 37 -3.31 -59.49 -20.12
CA THR A 37 -4.35 -60.40 -20.63
C THR A 37 -4.98 -59.84 -21.91
N GLU A 38 -5.99 -60.53 -22.45
CA GLU A 38 -6.75 -60.00 -23.58
C GLU A 38 -7.53 -58.72 -23.24
N THR A 39 -7.86 -58.48 -21.97
CA THR A 39 -8.71 -57.36 -21.53
C THR A 39 -7.96 -56.35 -20.65
N HIS A 40 -6.80 -56.71 -20.10
CA HIS A 40 -6.03 -55.85 -19.19
C HIS A 40 -4.56 -55.69 -19.63
N VAL A 41 -4.07 -54.46 -19.50
CA VAL A 41 -2.68 -54.05 -19.68
C VAL A 41 -1.95 -54.19 -18.35
N GLN A 42 -0.74 -54.77 -18.38
CA GLN A 42 0.17 -54.70 -17.24
C GLN A 42 0.96 -53.39 -17.33
N LEU A 43 0.66 -52.43 -16.46
CA LEU A 43 1.35 -51.15 -16.38
C LEU A 43 2.41 -51.18 -15.29
N THR A 44 3.66 -50.90 -15.65
CA THR A 44 4.70 -50.54 -14.68
C THR A 44 4.76 -49.02 -14.60
N LEU A 45 4.27 -48.46 -13.50
CA LEU A 45 4.28 -47.02 -13.24
C LEU A 45 5.51 -46.67 -12.39
N ARG A 46 6.37 -45.80 -12.89
CA ARG A 46 7.53 -45.28 -12.16
C ARG A 46 7.25 -43.84 -11.75
N VAL A 47 7.28 -43.56 -10.46
CA VAL A 47 7.08 -42.23 -9.90
C VAL A 47 8.44 -41.62 -9.55
N LEU A 48 8.70 -40.44 -10.09
CA LEU A 48 9.98 -39.74 -9.96
C LEU A 48 9.78 -38.38 -9.29
N ASP A 49 10.72 -37.99 -8.42
CA ASP A 49 10.83 -36.61 -7.93
C ASP A 49 11.39 -35.67 -9.04
N LEU A 50 11.41 -34.36 -8.78
CA LEU A 50 11.97 -33.39 -9.73
C LEU A 50 13.48 -33.55 -9.99
N ASN A 51 14.18 -34.36 -9.20
CA ASN A 51 15.59 -34.71 -9.39
C ASN A 51 15.75 -36.08 -10.09
N ASN A 52 14.69 -36.63 -10.70
CA ASN A 52 14.65 -37.94 -11.34
C ASN A 52 14.95 -39.14 -10.41
N ARG A 53 14.75 -39.00 -9.10
CA ARG A 53 14.88 -40.10 -8.13
C ARG A 53 13.53 -40.75 -7.91
N GLY A 54 13.51 -42.07 -7.70
CA GLY A 54 12.27 -42.79 -7.39
C GLY A 54 11.68 -42.35 -6.05
N VAL A 55 10.35 -42.22 -5.97
CA VAL A 55 9.65 -41.86 -4.73
C VAL A 55 9.15 -43.14 -4.04
N PRO A 56 9.81 -43.62 -2.98
CA PRO A 56 9.47 -44.89 -2.35
C PRO A 56 8.25 -44.79 -1.45
N ALA A 57 7.57 -45.91 -1.25
CA ALA A 57 6.45 -46.05 -0.30
C ALA A 57 5.29 -45.05 -0.53
N LEU A 58 5.16 -44.49 -1.73
CA LEU A 58 4.07 -43.62 -2.12
C LEU A 58 2.83 -44.45 -2.42
N GLU A 59 1.73 -44.10 -1.78
CA GLU A 59 0.42 -44.70 -2.03
C GLU A 59 -0.25 -44.01 -3.21
N LEU A 60 -0.75 -44.81 -4.15
CA LEU A 60 -1.32 -44.36 -5.41
C LEU A 60 -2.73 -44.91 -5.57
N TRP A 61 -3.64 -44.05 -6.02
CA TRP A 61 -4.99 -44.41 -6.43
C TRP A 61 -5.19 -44.05 -7.90
N LEU A 62 -5.51 -45.04 -8.71
CA LEU A 62 -5.80 -44.88 -10.12
C LEU A 62 -7.32 -45.00 -10.29
N ALA A 63 -8.00 -43.87 -10.39
CA ALA A 63 -9.43 -43.81 -10.62
C ALA A 63 -9.73 -43.96 -12.12
N ASN A 64 -10.70 -44.80 -12.46
CA ASN A 64 -11.17 -44.96 -13.83
C ASN A 64 -12.46 -44.17 -14.07
N GLU A 65 -12.43 -43.24 -15.03
CA GLU A 65 -13.54 -42.32 -15.29
C GLU A 65 -14.83 -43.01 -15.79
N LYS A 66 -14.76 -44.26 -16.27
CA LYS A 66 -15.89 -44.96 -16.88
C LYS A 66 -16.51 -46.03 -16.00
N GLN A 67 -15.75 -46.61 -15.09
CA GLN A 67 -16.12 -47.84 -14.39
C GLN A 67 -16.44 -47.64 -12.91
N ASP A 68 -16.32 -46.41 -12.39
CA ASP A 68 -16.49 -46.09 -10.97
C ASP A 68 -15.68 -47.03 -10.07
N LYS A 69 -14.44 -47.33 -10.50
CA LYS A 69 -13.50 -48.23 -9.82
C LYS A 69 -12.16 -47.53 -9.59
N ILE A 70 -11.52 -47.89 -8.49
CA ILE A 70 -10.23 -47.34 -8.08
C ILE A 70 -9.23 -48.47 -7.91
N TRP A 71 -8.04 -48.34 -8.48
CA TRP A 71 -6.93 -49.27 -8.28
C TRP A 71 -5.94 -48.67 -7.31
N TYR A 72 -5.65 -49.36 -6.23
CA TYR A 72 -4.69 -48.93 -5.21
C TYR A 72 -3.38 -49.72 -5.34
N GLY A 73 -2.25 -49.04 -5.19
CA GLY A 73 -0.94 -49.67 -5.11
C GLY A 73 0.06 -48.78 -4.40
N LYS A 74 1.15 -49.37 -3.91
CA LYS A 74 2.24 -48.66 -3.23
C LYS A 74 3.55 -48.81 -3.99
N THR A 75 4.33 -47.73 -4.12
CA THR A 75 5.63 -47.80 -4.80
C THR A 75 6.69 -48.52 -3.96
N ASP A 76 7.56 -49.25 -4.64
CA ASP A 76 8.76 -49.89 -4.06
C ASP A 76 9.90 -48.88 -3.81
N ASP A 77 11.05 -49.37 -3.30
CA ASP A 77 12.23 -48.54 -3.02
C ASP A 77 12.81 -47.82 -4.26
N ALA A 78 12.49 -48.30 -5.46
CA ALA A 78 12.89 -47.68 -6.72
C ALA A 78 11.82 -46.70 -7.26
N GLY A 79 10.75 -46.45 -6.50
CA GLY A 79 9.61 -45.63 -6.89
C GLY A 79 8.70 -46.28 -7.92
N THR A 80 8.63 -47.61 -7.98
CA THR A 80 7.82 -48.33 -8.98
C THR A 80 6.60 -48.99 -8.34
N ALA A 81 5.44 -48.87 -8.99
CA ALA A 81 4.24 -49.67 -8.70
C ALA A 81 3.80 -50.40 -9.98
N VAL A 82 3.23 -51.60 -9.85
CA VAL A 82 2.75 -52.39 -10.99
C VAL A 82 1.25 -52.62 -10.87
N PHE A 83 0.51 -52.34 -11.93
CA PHE A 83 -0.94 -52.46 -12.00
C PHE A 83 -1.37 -53.33 -13.17
N LEU A 84 -2.51 -54.00 -13.01
CA LEU A 84 -3.24 -54.69 -14.07
C LEU A 84 -4.55 -53.92 -14.30
N LEU A 85 -4.59 -53.14 -15.39
CA LEU A 85 -5.62 -52.15 -15.67
C LEU A 85 -6.38 -52.52 -16.96
N PRO A 86 -7.71 -52.29 -17.04
CA PRO A 86 -8.46 -52.40 -18.29
C PRO A 86 -7.81 -51.64 -19.45
N ARG A 87 -7.76 -52.26 -20.64
CA ARG A 87 -7.15 -51.65 -21.83
C ARG A 87 -8.04 -50.56 -22.46
N GLY A 88 -7.43 -49.58 -23.12
CA GLY A 88 -8.14 -48.52 -23.84
C GLY A 88 -8.92 -47.55 -22.96
N GLN A 89 -8.64 -47.49 -21.65
CA GLN A 89 -9.37 -46.66 -20.70
C GLN A 89 -8.50 -45.53 -20.13
N GLN A 90 -9.17 -44.45 -19.71
CA GLN A 90 -8.55 -43.29 -19.08
C GLN A 90 -8.47 -43.51 -17.58
N PHE A 91 -7.33 -43.16 -17.00
CA PHE A 91 -7.08 -43.21 -15.56
C PHE A 91 -6.54 -41.87 -15.09
N THR A 92 -6.97 -41.50 -13.89
CA THR A 92 -6.44 -40.36 -13.14
C THR A 92 -5.70 -40.89 -11.92
N VAL A 93 -4.47 -40.44 -11.73
CA VAL A 93 -3.58 -40.84 -10.64
C VAL A 93 -3.67 -39.81 -9.52
N SER A 94 -3.91 -40.30 -8.31
CA SER A 94 -3.95 -39.51 -7.09
C SER A 94 -2.94 -40.06 -6.08
N ALA A 95 -2.34 -39.17 -5.30
CA ALA A 95 -1.71 -39.47 -4.01
C ALA A 95 -2.60 -38.93 -2.89
N ALA A 96 -2.31 -39.26 -1.64
CA ALA A 96 -3.13 -38.84 -0.50
C ALA A 96 -3.15 -37.30 -0.32
N ASP A 97 -2.04 -36.67 -0.66
CA ASP A 97 -1.73 -35.24 -0.49
C ASP A 97 -1.80 -34.43 -1.80
N GLU A 98 -1.82 -35.09 -2.96
CA GLU A 98 -2.08 -34.45 -4.26
C GLU A 98 -3.09 -35.30 -5.06
N PRO A 99 -4.40 -34.98 -5.00
CA PRO A 99 -5.40 -35.69 -5.78
C PRO A 99 -5.28 -35.32 -7.28
N ALA A 100 -5.54 -36.30 -8.15
CA ALA A 100 -5.62 -36.12 -9.59
C ALA A 100 -4.40 -35.42 -10.24
N PHE A 101 -3.19 -35.72 -9.76
CA PHE A 101 -1.97 -35.06 -10.21
C PHE A 101 -1.48 -35.53 -11.58
N GLU A 102 -1.97 -36.64 -12.11
CA GLU A 102 -1.59 -37.12 -13.45
C GLU A 102 -2.74 -37.86 -14.10
N SER A 103 -2.79 -37.90 -15.43
CA SER A 103 -3.74 -38.75 -16.16
C SER A 103 -3.08 -39.47 -17.33
N PHE A 104 -3.57 -40.66 -17.65
CA PHE A 104 -3.08 -41.42 -18.80
C PHE A 104 -4.15 -42.35 -19.37
N ARG A 105 -3.96 -42.74 -20.63
CA ARG A 105 -4.77 -43.77 -21.28
C ARG A 105 -3.98 -45.05 -21.44
N THR A 106 -4.55 -46.18 -21.03
CA THR A 106 -3.95 -47.50 -21.33
C THR A 106 -4.06 -47.82 -22.82
N VAL A 107 -3.03 -48.48 -23.37
CA VAL A 107 -3.01 -48.88 -24.80
C VAL A 107 -4.16 -49.85 -25.10
N ASP A 108 -4.93 -49.61 -26.17
CA ASP A 108 -6.01 -50.50 -26.60
C ASP A 108 -5.50 -51.64 -27.51
N ALA A 109 -4.70 -52.55 -26.93
CA ALA A 109 -4.27 -53.78 -27.60
C ALA A 109 -4.19 -54.95 -26.61
N LYS A 110 -4.27 -56.20 -27.12
CA LYS A 110 -4.20 -57.42 -26.31
C LYS A 110 -2.77 -57.66 -25.79
N PHE A 111 -2.65 -58.20 -24.58
CA PHE A 111 -1.39 -58.67 -23.98
C PHE A 111 -0.29 -57.60 -23.85
N VAL A 112 -0.66 -56.34 -23.74
CA VAL A 112 0.30 -55.24 -23.67
C VAL A 112 0.93 -55.13 -22.29
N GLN A 113 2.26 -55.03 -22.27
CA GLN A 113 3.03 -54.54 -21.14
C GLN A 113 3.51 -53.12 -21.44
N SER A 114 3.20 -52.18 -20.55
CA SER A 114 3.57 -50.77 -20.71
C SER A 114 4.41 -50.28 -19.54
N ARG A 115 5.27 -49.30 -19.81
CA ARG A 115 6.01 -48.56 -18.79
C ARG A 115 5.69 -47.09 -18.94
N LEU A 116 5.30 -46.46 -17.84
CA LEU A 116 5.02 -45.02 -17.77
C LEU A 116 5.84 -44.44 -16.63
N ALA A 117 6.50 -43.30 -16.87
CA ALA A 117 7.17 -42.53 -15.82
C ALA A 117 6.39 -41.24 -15.60
N ILE A 118 6.08 -40.92 -14.34
CA ILE A 118 5.34 -39.73 -13.96
C ILE A 118 6.11 -38.96 -12.89
N GLY A 119 6.03 -37.63 -12.94
CA GLY A 119 6.65 -36.75 -11.94
C GLY A 119 5.72 -36.54 -10.75
N TYR A 120 6.28 -36.49 -9.55
CA TYR A 120 5.56 -36.26 -8.30
C TYR A 120 6.40 -35.39 -7.35
N SER A 121 5.75 -34.43 -6.69
CA SER A 121 6.38 -33.62 -5.65
C SER A 121 5.51 -33.69 -4.40
N PRO A 122 6.02 -34.24 -3.28
CA PRO A 122 5.22 -34.37 -2.07
C PRO A 122 4.81 -32.99 -1.52
N LYS A 123 3.65 -32.94 -0.88
CA LYS A 123 3.20 -31.79 -0.10
C LYS A 123 3.92 -31.78 1.25
N THR A 124 4.89 -30.89 1.40
CA THR A 124 5.61 -30.63 2.67
C THR A 124 5.29 -29.24 3.24
N TYR A 125 4.06 -28.77 3.01
CA TYR A 125 3.54 -27.52 3.55
C TYR A 125 2.15 -27.68 4.17
N THR A 126 1.83 -26.84 5.15
CA THR A 126 0.49 -26.74 5.76
C THR A 126 -0.20 -25.46 5.34
N GLU A 127 -1.54 -25.48 5.36
CA GLU A 127 -2.40 -24.33 5.03
C GLU A 127 -3.41 -24.14 6.15
N GLU A 128 -3.56 -22.91 6.64
CA GLU A 128 -4.60 -22.50 7.58
C GLU A 128 -5.40 -21.38 6.94
N VAL A 129 -6.72 -21.55 6.84
CA VAL A 129 -7.63 -20.55 6.26
C VAL A 129 -8.38 -19.85 7.37
N ARG A 130 -8.35 -18.52 7.36
CA ARG A 130 -9.13 -17.63 8.23
C ARG A 130 -9.91 -16.66 7.36
N ASN A 131 -11.21 -16.88 7.22
CA ASN A 131 -12.08 -16.20 6.25
C ASN A 131 -11.56 -16.39 4.80
N ASP A 132 -11.18 -15.31 4.13
CA ASP A 132 -10.57 -15.28 2.79
C ASP A 132 -9.04 -15.43 2.81
N THR A 133 -8.42 -15.31 3.98
CA THR A 133 -6.97 -15.24 4.14
C THR A 133 -6.37 -16.61 4.44
N LEU A 134 -5.30 -16.96 3.74
CA LEU A 134 -4.62 -18.26 3.79
C LEU A 134 -3.16 -18.09 4.23
N PHE A 135 -2.82 -18.77 5.31
CA PHE A 135 -1.48 -18.80 5.89
C PHE A 135 -0.80 -20.13 5.58
N GLN A 136 0.43 -20.10 5.10
CA GLN A 136 1.20 -21.30 4.79
C GLN A 136 2.43 -21.43 5.67
N ARG A 137 2.77 -22.67 6.04
CA ARG A 137 4.11 -23.02 6.53
C ARG A 137 4.73 -23.95 5.50
N VAL A 138 5.65 -23.43 4.70
CA VAL A 138 6.29 -24.15 3.60
C VAL A 138 7.71 -24.57 4.01
N ALA A 139 8.04 -25.85 3.90
CA ALA A 139 9.40 -26.31 4.15
C ALA A 139 10.37 -25.80 3.07
N GLU A 140 11.62 -25.48 3.43
CA GLU A 140 12.66 -25.05 2.46
C GLU A 140 12.94 -26.10 1.37
N SER A 141 12.72 -27.38 1.69
CA SER A 141 12.86 -28.49 0.75
C SER A 141 11.68 -28.64 -0.20
N GLN A 142 10.60 -27.86 -0.03
CA GLN A 142 9.43 -27.92 -0.88
C GLN A 142 9.81 -27.66 -2.34
N MET A 143 9.26 -28.48 -3.21
CA MET A 143 9.38 -28.36 -4.65
C MET A 143 8.03 -27.94 -5.24
N PRO A 144 7.99 -27.29 -6.42
CA PRO A 144 6.71 -27.01 -7.08
C PRO A 144 5.94 -28.31 -7.35
N THR A 145 4.61 -28.22 -7.31
CA THR A 145 3.73 -29.34 -7.68
C THR A 145 3.09 -29.07 -9.04
N ARG A 146 2.25 -29.98 -9.53
CA ARG A 146 1.52 -29.73 -10.77
C ARG A 146 0.41 -28.71 -10.59
N SER A 147 -0.21 -28.68 -9.42
CA SER A 147 -1.29 -27.76 -9.06
C SER A 147 -0.82 -26.41 -8.49
N ARG A 148 0.44 -26.32 -8.03
CA ARG A 148 0.98 -25.15 -7.34
C ARG A 148 2.36 -24.73 -7.85
N VAL A 149 2.57 -23.42 -7.97
CA VAL A 149 3.88 -22.80 -8.23
C VAL A 149 4.56 -22.51 -6.90
N LEU A 150 5.86 -22.82 -6.81
CA LEU A 150 6.69 -22.41 -5.66
C LEU A 150 7.19 -20.98 -5.89
N LEU A 151 6.67 -20.03 -5.13
CA LEU A 151 7.14 -18.65 -5.10
C LEU A 151 8.30 -18.50 -4.11
N TRP A 152 9.38 -17.89 -4.56
CA TRP A 152 10.51 -17.42 -3.75
C TRP A 152 10.50 -15.90 -3.78
N LEU A 153 10.12 -15.29 -2.67
CA LEU A 153 10.16 -13.84 -2.51
C LEU A 153 11.44 -13.45 -1.76
N THR A 154 12.04 -12.34 -2.18
CA THR A 154 13.14 -11.68 -1.47
C THR A 154 12.80 -10.20 -1.28
N VAL A 155 12.77 -9.75 -0.02
CA VAL A 155 12.51 -8.36 0.38
C VAL A 155 13.79 -7.78 0.96
N VAL A 156 14.24 -6.68 0.39
CA VAL A 156 15.51 -6.05 0.73
C VAL A 156 15.39 -4.53 0.72
N GLY A 157 16.29 -3.88 1.45
CA GLY A 157 16.52 -2.46 1.35
C GLY A 157 17.22 -2.07 0.05
N PHE A 158 17.31 -0.77 -0.16
CA PHE A 158 17.94 -0.21 -1.36
C PHE A 158 19.45 -0.50 -1.45
N GLU A 159 20.12 -0.77 -0.31
CA GLU A 159 21.53 -1.20 -0.27
C GLU A 159 21.65 -2.74 -0.21
N GLY A 160 20.54 -3.46 -0.43
CA GLY A 160 20.49 -4.92 -0.49
C GLY A 160 20.42 -5.63 0.86
N GLN A 161 20.35 -4.90 1.97
CA GLN A 161 20.14 -5.46 3.30
C GLN A 161 18.77 -6.19 3.40
N PRO A 162 18.67 -7.35 4.05
CA PRO A 162 17.40 -8.06 4.17
C PRO A 162 16.41 -7.37 5.12
N HIS A 163 15.12 -7.46 4.83
CA HIS A 163 14.06 -7.05 5.77
C HIS A 163 13.32 -8.26 6.33
N GLU A 164 13.48 -8.50 7.64
CA GLU A 164 12.83 -9.57 8.41
C GLU A 164 11.46 -9.15 8.94
N GLY A 165 10.50 -10.07 8.90
CA GLY A 165 9.16 -9.89 9.45
C GLY A 165 8.24 -9.03 8.58
N GLU A 166 8.57 -8.86 7.29
CA GLU A 166 7.72 -8.12 6.36
C GLU A 166 6.54 -8.98 5.93
N LEU A 167 5.33 -8.43 6.06
CA LEU A 167 4.10 -9.08 5.64
C LEU A 167 3.74 -8.66 4.22
N LEU A 168 3.52 -9.66 3.36
CA LEU A 168 3.10 -9.48 1.98
C LEU A 168 1.84 -10.28 1.69
N TYR A 169 0.95 -9.66 0.92
CA TYR A 169 -0.36 -10.17 0.59
C TYR A 169 -0.43 -10.46 -0.90
N PHE A 170 -0.87 -11.66 -1.25
CA PHE A 170 -1.03 -12.13 -2.63
C PHE A 170 -2.50 -12.40 -2.90
N ASN A 171 -3.17 -11.40 -3.45
CA ASN A 171 -4.61 -11.38 -3.69
C ASN A 171 -4.94 -12.09 -5.00
N MET A 172 -5.56 -13.27 -4.89
CA MET A 172 -6.02 -14.08 -6.01
C MET A 172 -7.29 -13.47 -6.62
N GLN A 173 -7.23 -13.06 -7.88
CA GLN A 173 -8.29 -12.26 -8.50
C GLN A 173 -9.52 -13.10 -8.86
N LYS A 174 -9.35 -14.37 -9.23
CA LYS A 174 -10.45 -15.27 -9.59
C LYS A 174 -11.04 -15.97 -8.38
N SER A 175 -10.20 -16.48 -7.46
CA SER A 175 -10.69 -17.20 -6.28
C SER A 175 -11.09 -16.29 -5.11
N GLY A 176 -10.59 -15.05 -5.07
CA GLY A 176 -10.79 -14.12 -3.95
C GLY A 176 -9.97 -14.44 -2.70
N GLN A 177 -9.14 -15.49 -2.72
CA GLN A 177 -8.27 -15.84 -1.59
C GLN A 177 -7.07 -14.90 -1.48
N VAL A 178 -6.63 -14.64 -0.25
CA VAL A 178 -5.42 -13.85 0.03
C VAL A 178 -4.36 -14.73 0.66
N PHE A 179 -3.23 -14.94 -0.02
CA PHE A 179 -2.10 -15.67 0.57
C PHE A 179 -1.19 -14.70 1.30
N VAL A 180 -0.80 -15.01 2.54
CA VAL A 180 0.09 -14.18 3.35
C VAL A 180 1.46 -14.83 3.46
N ALA A 181 2.50 -14.03 3.20
CA ALA A 181 3.89 -14.37 3.46
C ALA A 181 4.47 -13.44 4.52
N GLU A 182 5.31 -14.00 5.40
CA GLU A 182 6.17 -13.25 6.30
C GLU A 182 7.62 -13.58 5.97
N THR A 183 8.48 -12.57 5.86
CA THR A 183 9.90 -12.78 5.56
C THR A 183 10.69 -13.24 6.79
N ASP A 184 11.63 -14.15 6.57
CA ASP A 184 12.59 -14.60 7.58
C ASP A 184 13.74 -13.59 7.80
N ALA A 185 14.68 -13.94 8.69
CA ALA A 185 15.88 -13.15 9.00
C ALA A 185 16.78 -12.84 7.79
N THR A 186 16.62 -13.56 6.67
CA THR A 186 17.35 -13.33 5.41
C THR A 186 16.53 -12.52 4.41
N GLY A 187 15.36 -12.00 4.83
CA GLY A 187 14.43 -11.26 3.98
C GLY A 187 13.70 -12.13 2.98
N ARG A 188 13.60 -13.44 3.22
CA ARG A 188 13.00 -14.38 2.27
C ARG A 188 11.67 -14.92 2.76
N ALA A 189 10.75 -15.15 1.83
CA ALA A 189 9.53 -15.88 2.10
C ALA A 189 9.24 -16.86 0.96
N ILE A 190 8.60 -17.99 1.30
CA ILE A 190 8.26 -19.04 0.35
C ILE A 190 6.76 -19.33 0.43
N LEU A 191 6.09 -19.39 -0.71
CA LEU A 191 4.67 -19.75 -0.83
C LEU A 191 4.44 -20.79 -1.91
N MET A 192 3.37 -21.57 -1.76
CA MET A 192 2.82 -22.47 -2.77
C MET A 192 1.50 -21.87 -3.30
N LEU A 193 1.58 -21.20 -4.45
CA LEU A 193 0.46 -20.47 -5.04
C LEU A 193 -0.30 -21.32 -6.08
N PRO A 194 -1.65 -21.29 -6.13
CA PRO A 194 -2.44 -21.94 -7.16
C PRO A 194 -2.09 -21.46 -8.57
N LYS A 195 -2.19 -22.36 -9.53
CA LYS A 195 -2.21 -22.03 -10.95
C LYS A 195 -3.61 -21.63 -11.42
N GLY A 196 -3.68 -20.99 -12.58
CA GLY A 196 -4.93 -20.59 -13.23
C GLY A 196 -5.56 -19.31 -12.69
N ASP A 197 -4.79 -18.50 -11.97
CA ASP A 197 -5.26 -17.25 -11.35
C ASP A 197 -4.31 -16.08 -11.64
N SER A 198 -4.87 -14.88 -11.69
CA SER A 198 -4.12 -13.63 -11.64
C SER A 198 -3.93 -13.23 -10.18
N ILE A 199 -2.75 -12.68 -9.88
CA ILE A 199 -2.34 -12.37 -8.51
C ILE A 199 -1.89 -10.93 -8.47
N VAL A 200 -2.37 -10.22 -7.46
CA VAL A 200 -1.90 -8.87 -7.11
C VAL A 200 -1.13 -8.97 -5.81
N MET A 201 0.14 -8.57 -5.83
CA MET A 201 0.99 -8.50 -4.65
C MET A 201 0.88 -7.10 -4.03
N SER A 202 0.66 -7.04 -2.72
CA SER A 202 0.60 -5.81 -1.93
C SER A 202 1.38 -5.98 -0.62
N THR A 203 1.74 -4.85 0.00
CA THR A 203 2.10 -4.80 1.42
C THR A 203 1.01 -4.07 2.19
N ARG A 204 1.23 -3.83 3.49
CA ARG A 204 0.36 -2.96 4.30
C ARG A 204 0.29 -1.52 3.78
N PHE A 205 1.41 -0.99 3.27
CA PHE A 205 1.56 0.43 2.92
C PHE A 205 1.57 0.68 1.40
N GLU A 206 1.87 -0.35 0.61
CA GLU A 206 1.92 -0.26 -0.85
C GLU A 206 0.94 -1.26 -1.45
N PRO A 207 -0.26 -0.82 -1.86
CA PRO A 207 -1.20 -1.66 -2.60
C PRO A 207 -0.74 -1.85 -4.05
N GLU A 208 -1.08 -3.00 -4.64
CA GLU A 208 -0.90 -3.28 -6.07
C GLU A 208 0.54 -3.17 -6.63
N ILE A 209 1.55 -3.49 -5.81
CA ILE A 209 2.99 -3.45 -6.16
C ILE A 209 3.31 -4.15 -7.48
N THR A 210 2.70 -5.31 -7.72
CA THR A 210 2.83 -6.01 -9.00
C THR A 210 1.66 -6.94 -9.25
N ARG A 211 1.34 -7.14 -10.54
CA ARG A 211 0.30 -8.05 -11.02
C ARG A 211 0.93 -9.08 -11.96
N PHE A 212 0.65 -10.35 -11.72
CA PHE A 212 1.12 -11.44 -12.58
C PHE A 212 0.09 -12.57 -12.68
N PHE A 213 0.16 -13.37 -13.75
CA PHE A 213 -0.70 -14.53 -13.96
C PHE A 213 0.11 -15.81 -13.82
N LEU A 214 -0.43 -16.78 -13.08
CA LEU A 214 0.15 -18.12 -13.00
C LEU A 214 -0.60 -19.06 -13.96
N PRO A 215 0.02 -19.53 -15.06
CA PRO A 215 -0.66 -20.37 -16.05
C PRO A 215 -1.15 -21.69 -15.46
N ASP A 216 -2.35 -22.10 -15.85
CA ASP A 216 -2.88 -23.44 -15.61
C ASP A 216 -2.33 -24.41 -16.64
N ASP A 217 -1.05 -24.76 -16.49
CA ASP A 217 -0.37 -25.74 -17.33
C ASP A 217 0.31 -26.82 -16.49
N ASP A 218 0.67 -27.93 -17.12
CA ASP A 218 1.21 -29.12 -16.46
C ASP A 218 2.66 -28.97 -15.96
N ARG A 219 3.33 -27.83 -16.19
CA ARG A 219 4.76 -27.66 -15.86
C ARG A 219 4.95 -27.26 -14.41
N ALA A 220 5.80 -27.98 -13.68
CA ALA A 220 6.27 -27.55 -12.37
C ALA A 220 7.06 -26.23 -12.50
N GLY A 221 6.64 -25.20 -11.77
CA GLY A 221 7.18 -23.83 -11.93
C GLY A 221 7.73 -23.26 -10.63
N LYS A 222 8.89 -22.61 -10.71
CA LYS A 222 9.39 -21.71 -9.65
C LYS A 222 9.24 -20.27 -10.12
N LEU A 223 8.63 -19.43 -9.30
CA LEU A 223 8.58 -17.99 -9.50
C LEU A 223 9.56 -17.34 -8.51
N ARG A 224 10.39 -16.41 -8.99
CA ARG A 224 11.26 -15.62 -8.13
C ARG A 224 10.85 -14.16 -8.23
N LEU A 225 10.54 -13.55 -7.09
CA LEU A 225 10.22 -12.14 -6.98
C LEU A 225 11.23 -11.47 -6.05
N ARG A 226 11.64 -10.26 -6.42
CA ARG A 226 12.44 -9.37 -5.58
C ARG A 226 11.67 -8.08 -5.38
N TYR A 227 11.53 -7.65 -4.14
CA TYR A 227 10.88 -6.42 -3.75
C TYR A 227 11.87 -5.57 -2.94
N THR A 228 11.97 -4.30 -3.29
CA THR A 228 12.87 -3.34 -2.65
C THR A 228 12.06 -2.25 -1.96
N THR A 229 12.27 -2.06 -0.67
CA THR A 229 11.52 -1.13 0.20
C THR A 229 12.39 -0.72 1.39
N ILE A 230 11.99 0.28 2.18
CA ILE A 230 12.61 0.57 3.49
C ILE A 230 12.17 -0.36 4.61
N GLY A 231 11.12 -1.13 4.37
CA GLY A 231 10.54 -2.04 5.34
C GLY A 231 9.57 -1.34 6.30
N THR A 232 8.61 -2.11 6.79
CA THR A 232 7.52 -1.69 7.66
C THR A 232 8.04 -0.99 8.93
N LYS A 233 9.13 -1.50 9.52
CA LYS A 233 9.69 -0.92 10.75
C LYS A 233 10.19 0.51 10.55
N ALA A 234 10.79 0.81 9.40
CA ALA A 234 11.31 2.14 9.12
C ALA A 234 10.18 3.13 8.83
N ILE A 235 9.14 2.70 8.11
CA ILE A 235 7.92 3.49 7.86
C ILE A 235 7.31 3.90 9.21
N LEU A 236 6.95 2.92 10.04
CA LEU A 236 6.33 3.16 11.36
C LEU A 236 7.20 4.01 12.29
N ALA A 237 8.53 3.89 12.21
CA ALA A 237 9.43 4.70 13.03
C ALA A 237 9.40 6.18 12.63
N ARG A 238 9.23 6.49 11.33
CA ARG A 238 9.11 7.86 10.84
C ARG A 238 7.76 8.46 11.21
N GLU A 239 6.67 7.74 10.97
CA GLU A 239 5.32 8.15 11.40
C GLU A 239 5.33 8.50 12.90
N ALA A 240 5.95 7.66 13.74
CA ALA A 240 6.03 7.89 15.18
C ALA A 240 6.91 9.10 15.58
N GLU A 241 8.02 9.34 14.88
CA GLU A 241 8.89 10.50 15.15
C GLU A 241 8.20 11.80 14.72
N ARG A 242 7.53 11.81 13.56
CA ARG A 242 6.75 12.96 13.09
C ARG A 242 5.60 13.29 14.04
N ALA A 243 4.81 12.30 14.44
CA ALA A 243 3.75 12.45 15.44
C ALA A 243 4.28 13.01 16.78
N ARG A 244 5.48 12.58 17.19
CA ARG A 244 6.14 13.10 18.39
C ARG A 244 6.53 14.56 18.23
N GLN A 245 7.06 14.96 17.06
CA GLN A 245 7.44 16.34 16.78
C GLN A 245 6.22 17.25 16.73
N ALA A 246 5.14 16.83 16.06
CA ALA A 246 3.84 17.52 16.07
C ALA A 246 3.36 17.76 17.51
N ALA A 247 3.32 16.70 18.33
CA ALA A 247 2.86 16.78 19.71
C ALA A 247 3.73 17.69 20.60
N ILE A 248 5.05 17.72 20.36
CA ILE A 248 5.96 18.65 21.04
C ILE A 248 5.65 20.08 20.63
N ARG A 249 5.46 20.34 19.34
CA ARG A 249 5.16 21.69 18.83
C ARG A 249 3.84 22.21 19.40
N ASP A 250 2.80 21.38 19.37
CA ASP A 250 1.50 21.62 20.00
C ASP A 250 1.64 21.95 21.49
N SER A 251 2.42 21.14 22.21
CA SER A 251 2.59 21.30 23.65
C SER A 251 3.36 22.58 23.98
N LEU A 252 4.44 22.87 23.25
CA LEU A 252 5.21 24.10 23.40
C LEU A 252 4.33 25.32 23.12
N TYR A 253 3.53 25.25 22.06
CA TYR A 253 2.58 26.29 21.71
C TYR A 253 1.55 26.50 22.82
N ARG A 254 0.90 25.43 23.30
CA ARG A 254 -0.05 25.50 24.43
C ARG A 254 0.59 26.03 25.71
N LEU A 255 1.83 25.66 26.00
CA LEU A 255 2.55 26.12 27.20
C LEU A 255 2.93 27.60 27.12
N ASP A 256 3.41 28.07 25.97
CA ASP A 256 3.67 29.49 25.76
C ASP A 256 2.38 30.29 25.92
N ARG A 257 1.26 29.77 25.39
CA ARG A 257 -0.07 30.38 25.58
C ARG A 257 -0.59 30.34 27.02
N LEU A 258 -0.36 29.27 27.79
CA LEU A 258 -0.71 29.23 29.22
C LEU A 258 0.09 30.26 30.01
N ARG A 259 1.37 30.43 29.69
CA ARG A 259 2.22 31.47 30.27
C ARG A 259 1.73 32.87 29.88
N ASP A 260 1.16 33.03 28.69
CA ASP A 260 0.65 34.29 28.15
C ASP A 260 -0.75 34.66 28.60
N SER A 261 -1.58 33.68 28.95
CA SER A 261 -2.88 33.91 29.61
C SER A 261 -2.76 34.55 31.00
N LEU A 262 -1.54 34.63 31.55
CA LEU A 262 -1.17 35.39 32.76
C LEU A 262 -0.56 36.78 32.46
N ALA A 263 -0.30 37.13 31.20
CA ALA A 263 0.47 38.30 30.81
C ALA A 263 -0.37 39.35 30.05
N ALA A 264 -1.11 40.18 30.81
CA ALA A 264 -1.60 41.47 30.34
C ALA A 264 -0.49 42.46 29.89
N GLU A 265 0.78 42.05 29.90
CA GLU A 265 1.96 42.87 29.56
C GLU A 265 2.52 42.62 28.15
N ARG A 266 2.14 41.55 27.42
CA ARG A 266 2.70 41.25 26.07
C ARG A 266 2.07 42.03 24.91
N ALA A 267 1.05 42.84 25.14
CA ALA A 267 0.63 43.87 24.18
C ALA A 267 1.77 44.85 23.80
N LEU A 268 2.88 44.83 24.55
CA LEU A 268 4.12 45.58 24.29
C LEU A 268 5.16 44.82 23.44
N ALA A 269 4.97 43.52 23.14
CA ALA A 269 5.96 42.68 22.44
C ALA A 269 5.68 42.47 20.93
N GLY A 270 4.46 42.75 20.44
CA GLY A 270 4.17 42.78 19.00
C GLY A 270 3.95 41.43 18.30
N GLU A 271 3.71 40.35 19.06
CA GLU A 271 3.18 39.08 18.56
C GLU A 271 1.65 39.10 18.73
N GLU A 272 0.93 39.07 17.61
CA GLU A 272 -0.54 39.11 17.55
C GLU A 272 -1.03 37.75 17.03
N ASP A 273 -1.87 37.04 17.80
CA ASP A 273 -2.53 35.77 17.41
C ASP A 273 -4.00 36.05 17.10
N PHE A 274 -4.31 36.30 15.82
CA PHE A 274 -5.58 36.91 15.42
C PHE A 274 -6.75 35.95 15.60
N LEU A 275 -6.58 34.69 15.19
CA LEU A 275 -7.63 33.67 15.29
C LEU A 275 -7.94 33.29 16.73
N HIS A 276 -6.92 33.19 17.58
CA HIS A 276 -7.15 32.95 18.99
C HIS A 276 -7.86 34.11 19.67
N MET A 277 -7.48 35.36 19.35
CA MET A 277 -8.20 36.52 19.88
C MET A 277 -9.71 36.41 19.59
N LEU A 278 -10.09 36.02 18.37
CA LEU A 278 -11.50 35.81 18.00
C LEU A 278 -12.14 34.66 18.78
N SER A 279 -11.47 33.53 18.89
CA SER A 279 -11.95 32.38 19.67
C SER A 279 -12.20 32.68 21.15
N PHE A 280 -11.47 33.64 21.72
CA PHE A 280 -11.65 34.11 23.10
C PHE A 280 -12.55 35.36 23.21
N GLY A 281 -13.32 35.66 22.16
CA GLY A 281 -14.35 36.69 22.17
C GLY A 281 -13.82 38.13 22.06
N ALA A 282 -12.60 38.32 21.52
CA ALA A 282 -12.16 39.64 21.13
C ALA A 282 -13.09 40.24 20.06
N ASP A 283 -13.22 41.56 20.07
CA ASP A 283 -14.00 42.30 19.08
C ASP A 283 -13.42 42.07 17.67
N PRO A 284 -14.19 41.49 16.72
CA PRO A 284 -13.71 41.23 15.37
C PRO A 284 -13.19 42.47 14.63
N GLU A 285 -13.79 43.64 14.85
CA GLU A 285 -13.32 44.88 14.22
C GLU A 285 -11.91 45.24 14.69
N ARG A 286 -11.64 45.08 15.99
CA ARG A 286 -10.32 45.33 16.57
C ARG A 286 -9.28 44.33 16.05
N VAL A 287 -9.67 43.08 15.82
CA VAL A 287 -8.78 42.07 15.23
C VAL A 287 -8.43 42.45 13.79
N LYS A 288 -9.41 42.87 12.99
CA LYS A 288 -9.17 43.37 11.62
C LYS A 288 -8.26 44.58 11.57
N GLU A 289 -8.45 45.55 12.46
CA GLU A 289 -7.57 46.73 12.55
C GLU A 289 -6.12 46.34 12.83
N ARG A 290 -5.90 45.35 13.70
CA ARG A 290 -4.56 44.83 14.01
C ARG A 290 -3.94 44.11 12.81
N ILE A 291 -4.69 43.22 12.14
CA ILE A 291 -4.25 42.56 10.90
C ILE A 291 -3.81 43.60 9.86
N ALA A 292 -4.64 44.63 9.63
CA ALA A 292 -4.32 45.70 8.68
C ALA A 292 -3.07 46.50 9.10
N SER A 293 -2.92 46.81 10.39
CA SER A 293 -1.75 47.49 10.92
C SER A 293 -0.47 46.65 10.78
N ARG A 294 -0.55 45.34 11.03
CA ARG A 294 0.57 44.41 10.90
C ARG A 294 0.99 44.26 9.44
N ALA A 295 0.05 44.04 8.53
CA ALA A 295 0.31 43.97 7.10
C ALA A 295 0.92 45.27 6.55
N ALA A 296 0.45 46.44 7.01
CA ALA A 296 1.05 47.72 6.61
C ALA A 296 2.51 47.85 7.08
N LYS A 297 2.84 47.36 8.27
CA LYS A 297 4.22 47.34 8.78
C LYS A 297 5.09 46.38 7.99
N GLU A 298 4.60 45.18 7.69
CA GLU A 298 5.33 44.18 6.91
C GLU A 298 5.59 44.64 5.47
N LYS A 299 4.66 45.37 4.85
CA LYS A 299 4.90 46.06 3.57
C LYS A 299 6.14 46.97 3.62
N VAL A 300 6.27 47.79 4.66
CA VAL A 300 7.44 48.68 4.82
C VAL A 300 8.72 47.88 5.05
N LEU A 301 8.65 46.77 5.79
CA LEU A 301 9.81 45.90 6.02
C LEU A 301 10.25 45.19 4.73
N LEU A 302 9.30 44.75 3.90
CA LEU A 302 9.58 44.15 2.58
C LEU A 302 10.18 45.15 1.60
N GLU A 303 9.74 46.41 1.63
CA GLU A 303 10.35 47.49 0.82
C GLU A 303 11.81 47.73 1.21
N ALA A 304 12.15 47.53 2.49
CA ALA A 304 13.52 47.69 3.00
C ALA A 304 14.38 46.43 2.76
N ASP A 305 13.78 45.24 2.79
CA ASP A 305 14.46 43.95 2.68
C ASP A 305 13.54 42.91 2.04
N GLU A 306 13.80 42.56 0.79
CA GLU A 306 12.97 41.60 0.04
C GLU A 306 13.02 40.17 0.60
N HIS A 307 13.99 39.86 1.48
CA HIS A 307 14.13 38.57 2.18
C HIS A 307 13.68 38.65 3.65
N TYR A 308 12.82 39.61 3.98
CA TYR A 308 12.34 39.82 5.34
C TYR A 308 11.65 38.59 5.92
N PHE A 309 10.78 37.94 5.15
CA PHE A 309 10.01 36.79 5.62
C PHE A 309 10.90 35.59 5.94
N GLU A 310 11.92 35.31 5.11
CA GLU A 310 12.92 34.28 5.37
C GLU A 310 13.65 34.55 6.68
N LYS A 311 14.13 35.79 6.89
CA LYS A 311 14.85 36.19 8.11
C LYS A 311 13.97 36.18 9.36
N ALA A 312 12.68 36.41 9.18
CA ALA A 312 11.68 36.39 10.26
C ALA A 312 11.15 34.98 10.55
N GLY A 313 11.49 33.97 9.73
CA GLY A 313 10.95 32.61 9.87
C GLY A 313 9.46 32.51 9.49
N GLN A 314 8.95 33.44 8.67
CA GLN A 314 7.56 33.43 8.20
C GLN A 314 7.46 32.51 6.97
N GLU A 315 7.48 31.19 7.19
CA GLU A 315 7.58 30.14 6.16
C GLU A 315 6.53 30.27 5.05
N VAL A 316 5.26 30.50 5.42
CA VAL A 316 4.15 30.61 4.48
C VAL A 316 4.26 31.88 3.66
N GLU A 317 4.50 33.02 4.31
CA GLU A 317 4.65 34.30 3.64
C GLU A 317 5.90 34.35 2.77
N ALA A 318 7.01 33.74 3.18
CA ALA A 318 8.24 33.65 2.39
C ALA A 318 7.98 32.95 1.05
N ALA A 319 7.38 31.76 1.09
CA ALA A 319 7.04 31.01 -0.12
C ALA A 319 6.07 31.78 -1.03
N LEU A 320 4.97 32.29 -0.48
CA LEU A 320 3.97 33.04 -1.24
C LEU A 320 4.55 34.34 -1.83
N TYR A 321 5.41 35.04 -1.07
CA TYR A 321 6.08 36.23 -1.53
C TYR A 321 7.03 35.91 -2.69
N ARG A 322 7.92 34.91 -2.56
CA ARG A 322 8.82 34.53 -3.66
C ARG A 322 8.06 34.17 -4.94
N LYS A 323 6.88 33.55 -4.81
CA LYS A 323 6.09 33.05 -5.95
C LYS A 323 5.00 34.00 -6.45
N ARG A 324 4.85 35.18 -5.83
CA ARG A 324 3.77 36.14 -6.10
C ARG A 324 3.59 36.55 -7.55
N ALA A 325 4.67 36.59 -8.34
CA ALA A 325 4.64 36.98 -9.74
C ALA A 325 4.27 35.81 -10.67
N GLU A 326 4.51 34.57 -10.24
CA GLU A 326 4.23 33.35 -11.01
C GLU A 326 2.81 32.86 -10.74
N TRP A 327 2.35 32.91 -9.49
CA TRP A 327 1.03 32.44 -9.08
C TRP A 327 0.03 33.60 -9.05
N SER A 328 -0.54 33.98 -10.18
CA SER A 328 -1.41 35.16 -10.24
C SER A 328 -2.78 34.99 -9.56
N ASN A 329 -3.40 33.82 -9.70
CA ASN A 329 -4.64 33.45 -9.00
C ASN A 329 -4.46 32.12 -8.30
N LYS A 330 -5.02 31.99 -7.10
CA LYS A 330 -4.76 30.84 -6.24
C LYS A 330 -6.05 30.25 -5.70
N VAL A 331 -6.13 28.94 -5.67
CA VAL A 331 -7.01 28.21 -4.75
C VAL A 331 -6.12 27.71 -3.63
N ILE A 332 -6.21 28.36 -2.47
CA ILE A 332 -5.37 28.12 -1.31
C ILE A 332 -6.11 27.18 -0.38
N VAL A 333 -5.63 25.95 -0.28
CA VAL A 333 -6.11 24.91 0.62
C VAL A 333 -5.17 24.91 1.83
N THR A 334 -5.71 25.07 3.03
CA THR A 334 -4.92 25.28 4.24
C THR A 334 -5.39 24.36 5.36
N ASP A 335 -4.44 23.64 5.92
CA ASP A 335 -4.59 22.89 7.15
C ASP A 335 -4.88 23.84 8.34
N ILE A 336 -5.97 23.54 9.07
CA ILE A 336 -6.34 24.15 10.35
C ILE A 336 -6.39 23.09 11.47
N THR A 337 -5.24 22.50 11.78
CA THR A 337 -5.01 21.67 12.98
C THR A 337 -4.14 22.38 14.01
N GLY A 338 -3.94 21.75 15.17
CA GLY A 338 -3.21 22.32 16.30
C GLY A 338 -1.76 22.69 15.98
N SER A 339 -1.09 21.88 15.15
CA SER A 339 0.29 22.06 14.72
C SER A 339 0.45 23.25 13.79
N MET A 340 -0.61 23.60 13.07
CA MET A 340 -0.65 24.74 12.17
C MET A 340 -0.81 26.11 12.86
N TYR A 341 -1.17 26.15 14.15
CA TYR A 341 -1.41 27.42 14.86
C TYR A 341 -0.30 28.48 14.73
N PRO A 342 1.01 28.15 14.76
CA PRO A 342 2.07 29.15 14.57
C PRO A 342 2.11 29.78 13.17
N TYR A 343 1.36 29.24 12.21
CA TYR A 343 1.43 29.59 10.79
C TYR A 343 0.13 30.20 10.26
N MET A 344 -1.00 30.03 10.96
CA MET A 344 -2.30 30.48 10.47
C MET A 344 -2.39 31.99 10.24
N ASP A 345 -1.76 32.79 11.10
CA ASP A 345 -1.75 34.25 10.94
C ASP A 345 -1.01 34.68 9.68
N GLN A 346 -0.02 33.91 9.22
CA GLN A 346 0.70 34.20 7.97
C GLN A 346 -0.24 34.10 6.76
N VAL A 347 -1.24 33.22 6.80
CA VAL A 347 -2.26 33.11 5.74
C VAL A 347 -3.18 34.34 5.72
N LEU A 348 -3.59 34.82 6.91
CA LEU A 348 -4.38 36.04 7.06
C LEU A 348 -3.59 37.28 6.63
N LEU A 349 -2.34 37.39 7.06
CA LEU A 349 -1.45 38.50 6.73
C LEU A 349 -1.14 38.52 5.23
N TRP A 350 -0.91 37.36 4.61
CA TRP A 350 -0.76 37.28 3.15
C TRP A 350 -1.94 37.91 2.41
N HIS A 351 -3.17 37.56 2.81
CA HIS A 351 -4.37 38.16 2.22
C HIS A 351 -4.42 39.68 2.45
N ALA A 352 -4.15 40.14 3.67
CA ALA A 352 -4.18 41.55 4.04
C ALA A 352 -3.11 42.39 3.35
N LEU A 353 -1.94 41.81 3.05
CA LEU A 353 -0.86 42.47 2.35
C LEU A 353 -1.27 42.87 0.94
N ALA A 354 -2.12 42.10 0.25
CA ALA A 354 -2.64 42.44 -1.08
C ALA A 354 -1.54 42.91 -2.04
N LEU A 355 -0.42 42.17 -2.11
CA LEU A 355 0.78 42.55 -2.85
C LEU A 355 0.62 42.39 -4.36
N VAL A 356 -0.34 41.59 -4.80
CA VAL A 356 -0.62 41.34 -6.22
C VAL A 356 -1.93 42.03 -6.60
N PRO A 357 -1.89 43.14 -7.37
CA PRO A 357 -3.10 43.85 -7.77
C PRO A 357 -4.04 42.97 -8.60
N GLY A 358 -5.30 42.84 -8.16
CA GLY A 358 -6.33 42.08 -8.88
C GLY A 358 -6.29 40.57 -8.69
N GLU A 359 -5.46 40.06 -7.78
CA GLU A 359 -5.44 38.66 -7.35
C GLU A 359 -6.82 38.20 -6.83
N GLN A 360 -7.29 37.05 -7.32
CA GLN A 360 -8.55 36.44 -6.91
C GLN A 360 -8.29 35.10 -6.21
N ASN A 361 -7.90 35.20 -4.94
CA ASN A 361 -7.72 34.01 -4.11
C ASN A 361 -9.07 33.42 -3.71
N ARG A 362 -9.14 32.09 -3.67
CA ARG A 362 -10.16 31.31 -2.97
C ARG A 362 -9.48 30.57 -1.82
N TYR A 363 -10.13 30.49 -0.67
CA TYR A 363 -9.60 29.78 0.48
C TYR A 363 -10.49 28.59 0.83
N ILE A 364 -9.84 27.46 1.12
CA ILE A 364 -10.42 26.25 1.67
C ILE A 364 -9.60 25.93 2.92
N PHE A 365 -10.30 25.60 4.00
CA PHE A 365 -9.69 25.17 5.25
C PHE A 365 -10.15 23.76 5.57
N PHE A 366 -9.26 22.92 6.09
CA PHE A 366 -9.61 21.59 6.58
C PHE A 366 -9.08 21.36 7.99
N ASN A 367 -9.75 20.51 8.78
CA ASN A 367 -9.42 20.28 10.20
C ASN A 367 -9.39 18.79 10.59
N ASP A 368 -9.25 17.90 9.59
CA ASP A 368 -9.28 16.45 9.75
C ASP A 368 -10.60 15.91 10.34
N GLY A 369 -11.74 16.40 9.82
CA GLY A 369 -13.03 15.76 9.99
C GLY A 369 -13.84 16.16 11.22
N ASP A 370 -13.81 17.43 11.67
CA ASP A 370 -14.73 17.98 12.68
C ASP A 370 -14.79 17.21 14.01
N SER A 371 -13.63 16.80 14.53
CA SER A 371 -13.52 15.98 15.76
C SER A 371 -14.17 14.61 15.66
N THR A 372 -14.44 14.12 14.44
CA THR A 372 -14.87 12.73 14.19
C THR A 372 -13.84 11.78 14.80
N PRO A 373 -14.23 10.69 15.48
CA PRO A 373 -13.27 9.73 16.02
C PRO A 373 -12.43 9.08 14.91
N GLU A 374 -11.15 8.85 15.18
CA GLU A 374 -10.19 8.20 14.27
C GLU A 374 -10.74 6.95 13.56
N SER A 375 -11.45 6.06 14.28
CA SER A 375 -12.02 4.83 13.71
C SER A 375 -13.11 5.04 12.65
N GLU A 376 -13.67 6.26 12.58
CA GLU A 376 -14.73 6.64 11.65
C GLU A 376 -14.21 7.50 10.49
N LYS A 377 -13.00 8.07 10.61
CA LYS A 377 -12.33 8.84 9.55
C LYS A 377 -11.88 7.90 8.43
N LYS A 378 -12.70 7.77 7.40
CA LYS A 378 -12.37 7.01 6.20
C LYS A 378 -11.74 7.93 5.17
N PRO A 379 -10.67 7.51 4.45
CA PRO A 379 -10.13 8.28 3.35
C PRO A 379 -11.21 8.76 2.37
N GLY A 380 -11.23 10.06 2.10
CA GLY A 380 -12.21 10.72 1.21
C GLY A 380 -13.63 10.85 1.76
N ALA A 381 -13.82 10.62 3.06
CA ALA A 381 -15.08 10.82 3.76
C ALA A 381 -14.86 11.25 5.22
N ALA A 382 -13.72 11.90 5.52
CA ALA A 382 -13.44 12.43 6.84
C ALA A 382 -14.25 13.73 7.09
N GLY A 383 -14.41 14.57 6.07
CA GLY A 383 -15.14 15.82 6.15
C GLY A 383 -14.31 16.96 6.75
N GLY A 384 -14.95 17.91 7.45
CA GLY A 384 -14.23 19.04 8.03
C GLY A 384 -13.62 20.00 7.01
N ILE A 385 -14.25 20.14 5.83
CA ILE A 385 -13.80 21.03 4.75
C ILE A 385 -14.67 22.29 4.73
N TYR A 386 -14.03 23.45 4.75
CA TYR A 386 -14.65 24.75 4.91
C TYR A 386 -14.22 25.69 3.79
N ILE A 387 -15.17 26.10 2.94
CA ILE A 387 -14.91 26.98 1.79
C ILE A 387 -15.33 28.41 2.14
N THR A 388 -14.47 29.39 1.85
CA THR A 388 -14.83 30.80 1.98
C THR A 388 -15.63 31.27 0.76
N GLU A 389 -16.92 31.55 0.94
CA GLU A 389 -17.87 31.89 -0.15
C GLU A 389 -17.60 33.26 -0.80
N GLU A 390 -17.23 34.27 0.00
CA GLU A 390 -16.98 35.64 -0.46
C GLU A 390 -15.62 36.12 0.05
N MET A 391 -14.81 36.70 -0.84
CA MET A 391 -13.44 37.07 -0.52
C MET A 391 -13.34 38.43 0.16
N ASN A 392 -13.55 38.43 1.47
CA ASN A 392 -13.28 39.56 2.35
C ASN A 392 -12.79 39.07 3.72
N MET A 393 -12.14 39.97 4.46
CA MET A 393 -11.52 39.62 5.75
C MET A 393 -12.53 39.08 6.77
N ASP A 394 -13.77 39.58 6.80
CA ASP A 394 -14.80 39.09 7.73
C ASP A 394 -15.13 37.62 7.49
N ARG A 395 -15.38 37.26 6.23
CA ARG A 395 -15.71 35.89 5.83
C ARG A 395 -14.52 34.95 5.96
N LEU A 396 -13.32 35.43 5.69
CA LEU A 396 -12.09 34.67 5.88
C LEU A 396 -11.92 34.28 7.36
N LEU A 397 -12.00 35.28 8.26
CA LEU A 397 -11.92 35.05 9.71
C LEU A 397 -13.04 34.16 10.23
N GLU A 398 -14.28 34.36 9.76
CA GLU A 398 -15.43 33.51 10.11
C GLU A 398 -15.19 32.06 9.70
N THR A 399 -14.71 31.83 8.47
CA THR A 399 -14.47 30.48 7.94
C THR A 399 -13.34 29.79 8.70
N MET A 400 -12.20 30.47 8.91
CA MET A 400 -11.06 29.92 9.66
C MET A 400 -11.45 29.60 11.11
N ASN A 401 -12.17 30.50 11.79
CA ASN A 401 -12.62 30.26 13.16
C ASN A 401 -13.63 29.10 13.23
N LYS A 402 -14.50 28.96 12.22
CA LYS A 402 -15.42 27.81 12.13
C LYS A 402 -14.66 26.50 11.94
N ALA A 403 -13.68 26.45 11.04
CA ALA A 403 -12.84 25.27 10.85
C ALA A 403 -12.09 24.90 12.13
N MET A 404 -11.42 25.86 12.77
CA MET A 404 -10.67 25.65 14.01
C MET A 404 -11.54 25.18 15.18
N THR A 405 -12.79 25.65 15.26
CA THR A 405 -13.72 25.23 16.34
C THR A 405 -14.45 23.93 16.03
N GLY A 406 -14.45 23.48 14.78
CA GLY A 406 -14.97 22.17 14.38
C GLY A 406 -14.09 21.02 14.84
N GLY A 407 -12.78 21.22 14.92
CA GLY A 407 -11.81 20.21 15.34
C GLY A 407 -10.38 20.74 15.29
N SER A 408 -9.48 20.07 16.00
CA SER A 408 -8.08 20.50 16.11
C SER A 408 -7.08 19.50 15.53
N GLY A 409 -7.52 18.47 14.80
CA GLY A 409 -6.65 17.39 14.32
C GLY A 409 -5.90 16.68 15.45
N ALA A 410 -6.62 16.03 16.38
CA ALA A 410 -5.97 15.38 17.53
C ALA A 410 -5.15 14.12 17.18
N ASP A 411 -5.30 13.62 15.95
CA ASP A 411 -4.63 12.43 15.41
C ASP A 411 -3.56 12.88 14.39
N SER A 412 -2.49 12.09 14.22
CA SER A 412 -1.31 12.53 13.45
C SER A 412 -1.49 12.58 11.93
N PRO A 413 -2.32 11.75 11.28
CA PRO A 413 -2.55 11.88 9.84
C PRO A 413 -3.76 12.78 9.51
N GLU A 414 -3.70 13.54 8.41
CA GLU A 414 -4.72 14.52 8.04
C GLU A 414 -5.34 14.30 6.66
N ASN A 415 -6.49 14.93 6.37
CA ASN A 415 -7.28 14.71 5.15
C ASN A 415 -7.02 15.70 4.01
N ASP A 416 -5.75 15.93 3.71
CA ASP A 416 -5.28 16.88 2.70
C ASP A 416 -5.88 16.65 1.31
N LEU A 417 -5.98 15.38 0.87
CA LEU A 417 -6.38 15.10 -0.51
C LEU A 417 -7.88 15.30 -0.72
N GLU A 418 -8.72 15.06 0.29
CA GLU A 418 -10.14 15.42 0.26
C GLU A 418 -10.30 16.94 0.04
N ALA A 419 -9.53 17.75 0.77
CA ALA A 419 -9.54 19.20 0.66
C ALA A 419 -8.98 19.69 -0.69
N LEU A 420 -7.89 19.10 -1.19
CA LEU A 420 -7.32 19.42 -2.49
C LEU A 420 -8.27 19.06 -3.64
N LEU A 421 -8.97 17.93 -3.56
CA LEU A 421 -9.97 17.55 -4.55
C LEU A 421 -11.13 18.54 -4.59
N GLU A 422 -11.55 19.09 -3.45
CA GLU A 422 -12.51 20.20 -3.43
C GLU A 422 -11.91 21.47 -4.05
N GLY A 423 -10.63 21.76 -3.78
CA GLY A 423 -9.88 22.83 -4.42
C GLY A 423 -9.91 22.77 -5.94
N VAL A 424 -9.64 21.59 -6.52
CA VAL A 424 -9.71 21.36 -7.97
C VAL A 424 -11.08 21.72 -8.54
N ARG A 425 -12.18 21.51 -7.81
CA ARG A 425 -13.53 21.85 -8.28
C ARG A 425 -13.76 23.35 -8.38
N LEU A 426 -13.00 24.15 -7.62
CA LEU A 426 -13.09 25.61 -7.60
C LEU A 426 -12.08 26.30 -8.55
N MET A 427 -11.17 25.54 -9.14
CA MET A 427 -10.17 26.06 -10.07
C MET A 427 -10.80 26.48 -11.41
N GLY A 428 -10.38 27.65 -11.89
CA GLY A 428 -10.45 28.08 -13.28
C GLY A 428 -9.15 27.78 -14.02
N GLU A 429 -9.10 28.09 -15.32
CA GLU A 429 -8.02 27.68 -16.22
C GLU A 429 -6.62 28.21 -15.86
N ILE A 430 -6.54 29.34 -15.16
CA ILE A 430 -5.27 30.03 -14.82
C ILE A 430 -4.96 30.00 -13.33
N ASP A 431 -5.71 29.23 -12.55
CA ASP A 431 -5.50 29.16 -11.11
C ASP A 431 -4.39 28.17 -10.77
N GLU A 432 -3.59 28.50 -9.76
CA GLU A 432 -2.66 27.58 -9.12
C GLU A 432 -3.33 26.97 -7.88
N LEU A 433 -3.20 25.66 -7.72
CA LEU A 433 -3.66 24.96 -6.52
C LEU A 433 -2.54 24.94 -5.50
N ILE A 434 -2.76 25.57 -4.34
CA ILE A 434 -1.77 25.67 -3.28
C ILE A 434 -2.24 24.87 -2.08
N LEU A 435 -1.39 23.98 -1.56
CA LEU A 435 -1.56 23.38 -0.24
C LEU A 435 -0.65 24.12 0.74
N ILE A 436 -1.18 24.53 1.88
CA ILE A 436 -0.41 25.01 3.02
C ILE A 436 -0.66 24.02 4.15
N ALA A 437 0.37 23.30 4.56
CA ALA A 437 0.28 22.25 5.58
C ALA A 437 1.55 22.22 6.43
N ASP A 438 1.47 21.63 7.61
CA ASP A 438 2.66 21.35 8.40
C ASP A 438 3.37 20.09 7.90
N ASN A 439 4.66 20.02 8.19
CA ASN A 439 5.53 18.93 7.77
C ASN A 439 5.58 17.76 8.79
N TYR A 440 4.82 17.84 9.88
CA TYR A 440 4.80 16.87 10.98
C TYR A 440 3.65 15.86 10.87
N SER A 441 2.60 16.15 10.10
CA SER A 441 1.49 15.25 9.86
C SER A 441 1.66 14.45 8.56
N ASP A 442 1.23 13.19 8.57
CA ASP A 442 1.14 12.34 7.36
C ASP A 442 -0.20 12.54 6.67
N VAL A 443 -0.32 12.13 5.41
CA VAL A 443 -1.55 12.34 4.64
C VAL A 443 -2.43 11.08 4.73
N ARG A 444 -3.48 11.15 5.57
CA ARG A 444 -4.43 10.06 5.87
C ARG A 444 -5.01 9.43 4.61
N ASP A 445 -5.35 10.30 3.65
CA ASP A 445 -6.09 9.94 2.45
C ASP A 445 -5.21 9.95 1.20
N ILE A 446 -3.91 9.68 1.36
CA ILE A 446 -2.93 9.57 0.26
C ILE A 446 -3.35 8.59 -0.84
N GLU A 447 -4.20 7.61 -0.54
CA GLU A 447 -4.77 6.70 -1.53
C GLU A 447 -5.65 7.40 -2.59
N LEU A 448 -6.12 8.62 -2.31
CA LEU A 448 -6.87 9.46 -3.25
C LEU A 448 -5.97 10.17 -4.26
N LEU A 449 -4.64 10.08 -4.14
CA LEU A 449 -3.69 10.80 -4.99
C LEU A 449 -3.89 10.48 -6.47
N ASN A 450 -4.31 9.26 -6.79
CA ASN A 450 -4.62 8.84 -8.15
C ASN A 450 -5.80 9.60 -8.80
N ARG A 451 -6.60 10.33 -8.04
CA ARG A 451 -7.71 11.19 -8.51
C ARG A 451 -7.29 12.65 -8.69
N LEU A 452 -6.11 13.03 -8.21
CA LEU A 452 -5.62 14.41 -8.25
C LEU A 452 -4.73 14.61 -9.48
N HIS A 453 -5.20 15.40 -10.44
CA HIS A 453 -4.54 15.59 -11.73
C HIS A 453 -4.07 17.02 -12.00
N ALA A 454 -4.37 17.95 -11.08
CA ALA A 454 -3.85 19.32 -11.13
C ALA A 454 -2.52 19.41 -10.37
N PRO A 455 -1.51 20.12 -10.89
CA PRO A 455 -0.27 20.39 -10.16
C PRO A 455 -0.56 21.08 -8.82
N VAL A 456 0.00 20.54 -7.74
CA VAL A 456 -0.13 21.11 -6.39
C VAL A 456 1.16 21.84 -6.00
N ARG A 457 1.03 23.10 -5.60
CA ARG A 457 2.12 23.89 -5.00
C ARG A 457 2.04 23.74 -3.49
N ILE A 458 2.93 22.97 -2.90
CA ILE A 458 2.86 22.65 -1.47
C ILE A 458 3.82 23.56 -0.71
N VAL A 459 3.28 24.41 0.14
CA VAL A 459 4.00 25.27 1.07
C VAL A 459 4.02 24.57 2.42
N LEU A 460 5.22 24.15 2.85
CA LEU A 460 5.40 23.37 4.06
C LEU A 460 5.93 24.21 5.21
N ALA A 461 5.22 24.15 6.32
CA ALA A 461 5.65 24.73 7.58
C ALA A 461 6.38 23.68 8.44
N GLY A 462 7.47 24.06 9.11
CA GLY A 462 8.21 23.18 10.01
C GLY A 462 9.12 22.16 9.31
N ALA A 463 9.64 22.49 8.13
CA ALA A 463 10.46 21.58 7.30
C ALA A 463 11.94 21.47 7.72
N ASP A 464 12.31 21.96 8.92
CA ASP A 464 13.69 21.99 9.42
C ASP A 464 14.37 20.62 9.48
N TYR A 465 13.59 19.56 9.69
CA TYR A 465 14.09 18.18 9.87
C TYR A 465 13.94 17.29 8.64
N GLY A 466 13.77 17.94 7.48
CA GLY A 466 13.53 17.30 6.20
C GLY A 466 12.05 17.25 5.88
N VAL A 467 11.74 17.27 4.60
CA VAL A 467 10.39 17.21 4.07
C VAL A 467 9.75 15.83 4.30
N ASN A 468 8.48 15.81 4.71
CA ASN A 468 7.67 14.60 4.79
C ASN A 468 7.48 14.00 3.40
N GLU A 469 7.81 12.71 3.28
CA GLU A 469 7.72 11.94 2.05
C GLU A 469 6.34 12.00 1.38
N ASP A 470 5.22 12.04 2.11
CA ASP A 470 3.88 12.10 1.50
C ASP A 470 3.70 13.35 0.63
N TYR A 471 4.20 14.50 1.07
CA TYR A 471 4.15 15.72 0.26
C TYR A 471 5.07 15.64 -0.97
N LEU A 472 6.24 15.00 -0.85
CA LEU A 472 7.09 14.73 -2.01
C LEU A 472 6.36 13.86 -3.04
N GLU A 473 5.59 12.87 -2.59
CA GLU A 473 4.78 12.01 -3.45
C GLU A 473 3.65 12.78 -4.13
N ILE A 474 2.97 13.68 -3.42
CA ILE A 474 1.94 14.54 -4.00
C ILE A 474 2.55 15.44 -5.08
N ALA A 475 3.65 16.12 -4.78
CA ALA A 475 4.33 16.98 -5.75
C ALA A 475 4.84 16.18 -6.96
N TYR A 476 5.41 14.99 -6.74
CA TYR A 476 5.84 14.08 -7.80
C TYR A 476 4.69 13.65 -8.71
N SER A 477 3.61 13.13 -8.13
CA SER A 477 2.49 12.55 -8.88
C SER A 477 1.68 13.61 -9.64
N THR A 478 1.61 14.83 -9.12
CA THR A 478 0.82 15.92 -9.71
C THR A 478 1.63 16.80 -10.67
N GLY A 479 2.96 16.60 -10.76
CA GLY A 479 3.85 17.55 -11.46
C GLY A 479 3.94 18.91 -10.75
N GLY A 480 3.66 18.92 -9.44
CA GLY A 480 3.68 20.06 -8.56
C GLY A 480 5.08 20.43 -8.07
N SER A 481 5.13 21.13 -6.93
CA SER A 481 6.38 21.60 -6.31
C SER A 481 6.25 21.73 -4.79
N ILE A 482 7.40 21.73 -4.11
CA ILE A 482 7.51 21.91 -2.65
C ILE A 482 8.18 23.25 -2.39
N HIS A 483 7.69 23.97 -1.39
CA HIS A 483 8.20 25.28 -1.01
C HIS A 483 8.39 25.30 0.51
N THR A 484 9.61 25.54 0.95
CA THR A 484 9.98 25.68 2.36
C THR A 484 10.33 27.13 2.66
N LEU A 485 10.79 27.42 3.89
CA LEU A 485 11.25 28.76 4.27
C LEU A 485 12.23 29.35 3.25
N GLU A 486 13.22 28.58 2.78
CA GLU A 486 14.33 29.09 1.97
C GLU A 486 14.45 28.46 0.58
N GLU A 487 13.77 27.34 0.33
CA GLU A 487 13.98 26.53 -0.89
C GLU A 487 12.66 26.29 -1.64
N ASP A 488 12.73 26.35 -2.98
CA ASP A 488 11.65 25.98 -3.88
C ASP A 488 12.10 24.78 -4.73
N ILE A 489 11.48 23.61 -4.54
CA ILE A 489 11.84 22.35 -5.18
C ILE A 489 10.84 22.02 -6.30
N TYR A 490 11.36 21.95 -7.53
CA TYR A 490 10.59 21.64 -8.75
C TYR A 490 11.01 20.32 -9.37
N GLU A 491 10.26 19.94 -10.42
CA GLU A 491 10.62 18.84 -11.34
C GLU A 491 10.81 17.48 -10.64
N LEU A 492 10.22 17.30 -9.45
CA LEU A 492 10.22 16.00 -8.76
C LEU A 492 9.66 14.90 -9.67
N SER A 493 8.63 15.21 -10.47
CA SER A 493 8.01 14.30 -11.43
C SER A 493 8.96 13.77 -12.53
N HIS A 494 10.13 14.39 -12.72
CA HIS A 494 11.13 13.96 -13.70
C HIS A 494 12.14 12.95 -13.12
N LEU A 495 12.14 12.74 -11.80
CA LEU A 495 13.08 11.83 -11.14
C LEU A 495 12.81 10.38 -11.56
N ALA A 496 13.87 9.68 -11.92
CA ALA A 496 13.81 8.27 -12.29
C ALA A 496 13.92 7.35 -11.06
N ASP A 497 13.30 6.18 -11.09
CA ASP A 497 13.41 5.18 -10.01
C ASP A 497 14.88 4.91 -9.62
N GLY A 498 15.17 5.06 -8.32
CA GLY A 498 16.49 4.91 -7.72
C GLY A 498 17.31 6.20 -7.65
N GLU A 499 16.88 7.27 -8.30
CA GLU A 499 17.52 8.59 -8.23
C GLU A 499 17.43 9.18 -6.83
N VAL A 500 18.44 9.98 -6.46
CA VAL A 500 18.52 10.63 -5.15
C VAL A 500 18.46 12.14 -5.32
N VAL A 501 17.47 12.76 -4.69
CA VAL A 501 17.34 14.22 -4.60
C VAL A 501 17.82 14.69 -3.22
N ARG A 502 18.43 15.87 -3.17
CA ARG A 502 18.84 16.53 -1.92
C ARG A 502 17.96 17.75 -1.70
N ILE A 503 17.36 17.85 -0.53
CA ILE A 503 16.51 18.97 -0.11
C ILE A 503 17.04 19.42 1.25
N GLY A 504 17.52 20.67 1.32
CA GLY A 504 18.30 21.15 2.46
C GLY A 504 19.48 20.21 2.82
N ALA A 505 19.52 19.75 4.07
CA ALA A 505 20.54 18.81 4.56
C ALA A 505 20.21 17.33 4.25
N TYR A 506 18.99 17.05 3.80
CA TYR A 506 18.44 15.69 3.73
C TYR A 506 18.51 15.14 2.31
N ARG A 507 18.59 13.81 2.20
CA ARG A 507 18.62 13.08 0.93
C ARG A 507 17.44 12.15 0.86
N TYR A 508 16.80 12.11 -0.30
CA TYR A 508 15.64 11.26 -0.57
C TYR A 508 15.89 10.42 -1.80
N ARG A 509 15.57 9.14 -1.74
CA ARG A 509 15.58 8.23 -2.90
C ARG A 509 14.16 8.02 -3.39
N VAL A 510 13.94 8.18 -4.69
CA VAL A 510 12.64 7.89 -5.32
C VAL A 510 12.56 6.42 -5.73
N ASN A 511 11.40 5.81 -5.59
CA ASN A 511 11.12 4.46 -6.08
C ASN A 511 9.62 4.33 -6.37
N ARG A 512 9.26 4.23 -7.65
CA ARG A 512 7.86 4.10 -8.11
C ARG A 512 6.96 5.23 -7.61
N GLY A 513 7.50 6.46 -7.65
CA GLY A 513 6.83 7.65 -7.15
C GLY A 513 6.77 7.79 -5.63
N LYS A 514 7.23 6.79 -4.87
CA LYS A 514 7.41 6.87 -3.41
C LYS A 514 8.76 7.49 -3.07
N PHE A 515 8.82 8.26 -1.99
CA PHE A 515 10.07 8.85 -1.50
C PHE A 515 10.53 8.18 -0.22
N VAL A 516 11.85 8.19 -0.03
CA VAL A 516 12.49 7.59 1.13
C VAL A 516 13.60 8.50 1.60
N GLN A 517 13.48 9.07 2.79
CA GLN A 517 14.60 9.74 3.42
C GLN A 517 15.74 8.74 3.71
N LEU A 518 16.96 9.06 3.28
CA LEU A 518 18.15 8.26 3.54
C LEU A 518 18.78 8.75 4.84
N THR A 519 18.94 7.86 5.82
CA THR A 519 19.77 8.13 7.00
C THR A 519 21.24 8.19 6.60
N GLU A 520 22.00 9.10 7.20
CA GLU A 520 23.45 9.22 6.97
C GLU A 520 24.24 7.95 7.29
#